data_AF-A0A484HM50-F1
#
_entry.id   AF-A0A484HM50-F1
#
_cell.length_a   1.000
_cell.length_b   1.000
_cell.length_c   1.000
_cell.angle_alpha   90.00
_cell.angle_beta   90.00
_cell.angle_gamma   90.00
#
_symmetry.space_group_name_H-M   'P 1'
#
loop_
_entity.id
_entity.type
_entity.pdbx_description
1 polymer ?
#
loop_
_entity_poly.entity_id
_entity_poly.type
_entity_poly.pdbx_seq_one_letter_code
_entity_poly.pdbx_strand_id
1 'polypeptide(L)' 'MSLENTWEAFLTLKDKRLTGSFGSMHGVKVPEKATDEMPKEELPYLELQYRFVFGPKSYYNLEITKDVRPQTKE' A
#
# COMPACT_ATOMS: atom_id res chain seq x y z
N MET A 1 -1.98 13.46 27.16
CA MET A 1 -3.32 13.15 27.72
C MET A 1 -3.19 13.18 29.24
N SER A 2 -4.11 13.83 29.96
CA SER A 2 -4.07 13.90 31.42
C SER A 2 -4.72 12.66 32.08
N LEU A 3 -4.48 12.48 33.38
CA LEU A 3 -5.03 11.35 34.14
C LEU A 3 -6.56 11.43 34.20
N GLU A 4 -7.09 12.64 34.37
CA GLU A 4 -8.52 12.93 34.47
C GLU A 4 -9.23 12.51 33.18
N ASN A 5 -8.67 12.88 32.02
CA ASN A 5 -9.24 12.52 30.73
C ASN A 5 -9.24 11.00 30.48
N THR A 6 -8.22 10.31 31.01
CA THR A 6 -8.11 8.85 30.86
C THR A 6 -9.11 8.13 31.76
N TRP A 7 -9.30 8.64 32.97
CA TRP A 7 -10.28 8.11 33.93
C TRP A 7 -11.72 8.29 33.43
N GLU A 8 -12.05 9.47 32.91
CA GLU A 8 -13.37 9.76 32.33
C GLU A 8 -13.66 8.87 31.09
N ALA A 9 -12.66 8.67 30.23
CA ALA A 9 -12.77 7.78 29.08
C ALA A 9 -13.02 6.32 29.51
N PHE A 10 -12.32 5.84 30.53
CA PHE A 10 -12.52 4.49 31.06
C PHE A 10 -13.93 4.29 31.62
N LEU A 11 -14.41 5.22 32.45
CA LEU A 11 -15.78 5.17 33.00
C LEU A 11 -16.84 5.17 31.90
N THR A 12 -16.59 5.91 30.81
CA THR A 12 -17.53 6.03 29.69
C THR A 12 -17.53 4.80 28.79
N LEU A 13 -16.39 4.12 28.63
CA LEU A 13 -16.20 3.04 27.64
C LEU A 13 -16.26 1.63 28.22
N LYS A 14 -16.09 1.44 29.54
CA LYS A 14 -15.97 0.11 30.18
C LYS A 14 -17.10 -0.89 29.89
N ASP A 15 -18.33 -0.41 29.68
CA ASP A 15 -19.51 -1.26 29.43
C ASP A 15 -19.99 -1.22 27.97
N LYS A 16 -19.25 -0.54 27.08
CA LYS A 16 -19.61 -0.41 25.67
C LYS A 16 -18.82 -1.42 24.84
N ARG A 17 -19.52 -2.26 24.07
CA ARG A 17 -18.88 -3.10 23.05
C ARG A 17 -18.24 -2.18 22.00
N LEU A 18 -16.92 -2.31 21.81
CA LEU A 18 -16.16 -1.60 20.77
C LEU A 18 -16.44 -2.17 19.37
N THR A 19 -17.70 -2.48 19.07
CA THR A 19 -18.14 -2.94 17.75
C THR A 19 -18.48 -1.71 16.92
N GLY A 20 -17.45 -0.98 16.49
CA GLY A 20 -17.58 0.20 15.64
C GLY A 20 -16.63 1.33 16.04
N SER A 21 -16.29 2.14 15.04
CA SER A 21 -15.58 3.40 15.22
C SER A 21 -16.50 4.43 15.89
N PHE A 22 -16.13 4.94 17.08
CA PHE A 22 -16.83 6.04 17.75
C PHE A 22 -16.07 7.37 17.58
N GLY A 23 -16.79 8.45 17.25
CA GLY A 23 -16.22 9.80 17.12
C GLY A 23 -15.12 9.86 16.04
N SER A 24 -14.01 10.54 16.32
CA SER A 24 -12.90 10.68 15.35
C SER A 24 -12.11 9.37 15.09
N MET A 25 -12.53 8.24 15.67
CA MET A 25 -11.99 6.91 15.34
C MET A 25 -12.60 6.32 14.07
N HIS A 26 -13.35 7.09 13.27
CA HIS A 26 -13.63 6.72 11.89
C HIS A 26 -12.30 6.40 11.20
N GLY A 27 -12.22 5.24 10.53
CA GLY A 27 -11.03 4.86 9.76
C GLY A 27 -10.56 6.05 8.94
N VAL A 28 -9.24 6.28 8.92
CA VAL A 28 -8.60 7.41 8.22
C VAL A 28 -9.34 7.67 6.92
N LYS A 29 -9.84 8.90 6.73
CA LYS A 29 -10.52 9.29 5.47
C LYS A 29 -9.52 9.12 4.35
N VAL A 30 -9.52 7.94 3.73
CA VAL A 30 -8.71 7.67 2.55
C VAL A 30 -9.25 8.61 1.48
N PRO A 31 -8.42 9.49 0.91
CA PRO A 31 -8.85 10.31 -0.21
C PRO A 31 -9.44 9.41 -1.30
N GLU A 32 -10.54 9.82 -1.96
CA GLU A 32 -11.12 9.05 -3.08
C GLU A 32 -10.07 8.73 -4.15
N LYS A 33 -9.07 9.60 -4.29
CA LYS A 33 -7.85 9.39 -5.07
C LYS A 33 -6.65 9.32 -4.13
N ALA A 34 -6.43 8.17 -3.54
CA ALA A 34 -5.13 7.76 -2.97
C ALA A 34 -4.24 7.11 -4.03
N THR A 35 -4.56 7.30 -5.32
CA THR A 35 -3.71 6.90 -6.43
C THR A 35 -2.65 7.98 -6.59
N ASP A 36 -1.38 7.61 -6.37
CA ASP A 36 -0.26 8.42 -6.82
C ASP A 36 -0.55 8.88 -8.26
N GLU A 37 -0.48 10.19 -8.53
CA GLU A 37 -0.74 10.72 -9.86
C GLU A 37 0.16 9.98 -10.85
N MET A 38 -0.44 9.09 -11.65
CA MET A 38 0.34 8.31 -12.62
C MET A 38 1.08 9.32 -13.51
N PRO A 39 2.40 9.22 -13.64
CA PRO A 39 3.17 10.16 -14.45
C PRO A 39 2.56 10.20 -15.85
N LYS A 40 2.29 11.41 -16.35
CA LYS A 40 1.66 11.64 -17.67
C LYS A 40 2.54 11.18 -18.83
N GLU A 41 3.83 11.02 -18.57
CA GLU A 41 4.86 10.62 -19.52
C GLU A 41 5.32 9.20 -19.20
N GLU A 42 5.62 8.41 -20.24
CA GLU A 42 6.25 7.10 -20.08
C GLU A 42 7.63 7.31 -19.43
N LEU A 43 7.84 6.77 -18.23
CA LEU A 43 9.13 6.82 -17.56
C LEU A 43 10.01 5.65 -18.04
N PRO A 44 11.34 5.84 -18.11
CA PRO A 44 12.24 4.74 -18.44
C PRO A 44 12.13 3.64 -17.38
N TYR A 45 12.03 2.39 -17.83
CA TYR A 45 11.96 1.22 -16.97
C TYR A 45 12.85 0.11 -17.50
N LEU A 46 13.14 -0.85 -16.62
CA LEU A 46 13.95 -2.00 -16.94
C LEU A 46 13.07 -3.24 -16.97
N GLU A 47 12.99 -3.86 -18.15
CA GLU A 47 12.20 -5.06 -18.37
C GLU A 47 13.06 -6.29 -18.06
N LEU A 48 12.61 -7.08 -17.07
CA LEU A 48 13.26 -8.32 -16.64
C LEU A 48 12.36 -9.50 -17.03
N GLN A 49 12.83 -10.36 -17.93
CA GLN A 49 12.10 -11.58 -18.28
C GLN A 49 12.74 -12.79 -17.60
N TYR A 50 11.96 -13.41 -16.71
CA TYR A 50 12.36 -14.61 -15.99
C TYR A 50 11.71 -15.85 -16.60
N ARG A 51 12.50 -16.92 -16.77
CA ARG A 51 12.00 -18.25 -17.10
C ARG A 51 11.97 -19.10 -15.84
N PHE A 52 10.84 -19.74 -15.59
CA PHE A 52 10.76 -20.73 -14.52
C PHE A 52 11.38 -22.05 -14.95
N VAL A 53 12.32 -22.56 -14.17
CA VAL A 53 13.01 -23.83 -14.43
C VAL A 53 12.53 -24.87 -13.43
N PHE A 54 11.96 -25.96 -13.95
CA PHE A 54 11.52 -27.10 -13.15
C PHE A 54 12.70 -28.00 -12.81
N GLY A 55 12.80 -28.40 -11.55
CA GLY A 55 13.81 -29.35 -11.06
C GLY A 55 13.56 -29.74 -9.61
N PRO A 56 14.47 -30.51 -8.99
CA PRO A 56 14.37 -30.87 -7.57
C PRO A 56 14.30 -29.66 -6.63
N LYS A 57 14.90 -28.54 -7.05
CA LYS A 57 14.69 -27.20 -6.49
C LYS A 57 14.36 -26.28 -7.65
N SER A 58 13.08 -25.96 -7.83
CA SER A 58 12.65 -25.05 -8.88
C SER A 58 13.07 -23.61 -8.56
N TYR A 59 13.42 -22.84 -9.59
CA TYR A 59 13.84 -21.46 -9.45
C TYR A 59 13.47 -20.63 -10.70
N TYR A 60 13.54 -19.31 -10.55
CA TYR A 60 13.42 -18.37 -11.66
C TYR A 60 14.82 -18.02 -12.18
N ASN A 61 15.06 -18.25 -13.47
CA ASN A 61 16.27 -17.83 -14.15
C ASN A 61 16.01 -16.50 -14.87
N LEU A 62 16.87 -15.49 -14.68
CA LEU A 62 16.81 -14.25 -15.43
C LEU A 62 17.39 -14.50 -16.83
N GLU A 63 16.56 -14.40 -17.87
CA GLU A 63 16.98 -14.67 -19.25
C GLU A 63 17.31 -13.38 -20.02
N ILE A 64 16.50 -12.34 -19.83
CA ILE A 64 16.61 -11.10 -20.60
C ILE A 64 16.48 -9.91 -19.67
N THR A 65 17.39 -8.96 -19.84
CA THR A 65 17.33 -7.63 -19.25
C THR A 65 17.33 -6.62 -20.37
N LYS A 66 16.27 -5.83 -20.48
CA LYS A 66 16.13 -4.80 -21.51
C LYS A 66 15.92 -3.44 -20.85
N ASP A 67 16.77 -2.49 -21.19
CA ASP A 67 16.60 -1.08 -20.85
C ASP A 67 15.58 -0.47 -21.84
N VAL A 68 14.41 -0.08 -21.35
CA VAL A 68 13.35 0.51 -22.15
C VAL A 68 13.32 2.00 -21.91
N ARG A 69 13.75 2.74 -22.93
CA ARG A 69 13.60 4.19 -22.98
C ARG A 69 12.22 4.54 -23.53
N PRO A 70 11.57 5.58 -23.00
CA PRO A 70 10.26 5.98 -23.45
C PRO A 70 10.30 6.40 -24.91
N GLN A 71 9.30 5.95 -25.67
CA GLN A 71 9.15 6.36 -27.07
C GLN A 71 8.29 7.62 -27.08
N THR A 72 8.93 8.79 -26.99
CA THR A 72 8.23 10.06 -27.19
C THR A 72 7.57 10.02 -28.57
N LYS A 73 6.24 9.92 -28.60
CA LYS A 73 5.47 10.28 -29.80
C LYS A 73 5.44 11.81 -29.84
N GLU A 74 6.13 12.39 -30.82
CA GLU A 74 5.91 13.78 -31.24
C GLU A 74 4.46 14.01 -31.66
#